data_AF-A0A822H9B5-F1
#
_entry.id   AF-A0A822H9B5-F1
#
_cell.length_a   1.000
_cell.length_b   1.000
_cell.length_c   1.000
_cell.angle_alpha   90.00
_cell.angle_beta   90.00
_cell.angle_gamma   90.00
#
_symmetry.space_group_name_H-M   'P 1'
#
loop_
_entity.id
_entity.type
_entity.pdbx_description
1 polymer ?
#
loop_
_entity_poly.entity_id
_entity_poly.type
_entity_poly.pdbx_seq_one_letter_code
_entity_poly.pdbx_strand_id
1 'polypeptide(L)'
;MDIQMDLLKQIQELKEENSEQSLIPIHVLKPAQEHVDGELEERLVKAKNDSSGQRIVLIPYNLGNFHLTGIYIKFQTNGSVERAEFINPVREHNGIPDQLQQSFNTIFQRFHLQLRKCEQLGGQNISGYLTKKYLLALVKETAFITDLSPTMTNETTQLTNRQEEEEQQQQQNIDRPLYSQ
;
A
#
# COMPACT_ATOMS: atom_id res chain seq x y z
N MET A 1 4.38 -16.75 -21.85
CA MET A 1 4.99 -16.30 -20.58
C MET A 1 3.92 -16.38 -19.51
N ASP A 2 4.15 -17.13 -18.43
CA ASP A 2 3.23 -17.18 -17.30
C ASP A 2 3.59 -16.04 -16.33
N ILE A 3 2.90 -14.90 -16.48
CA ILE A 3 3.17 -13.70 -15.68
C ILE A 3 2.98 -13.93 -14.17
N GLN A 4 2.11 -14.86 -13.76
CA GLN A 4 1.91 -15.16 -12.35
C GLN A 4 3.15 -15.82 -11.76
N MET A 5 3.65 -16.88 -12.42
CA MET A 5 4.83 -17.61 -11.97
C MET A 5 6.08 -16.73 -11.95
N ASP A 6 6.24 -15.87 -12.96
CA ASP A 6 7.34 -14.91 -13.03
C ASP A 6 7.30 -13.87 -11.89
N LEU A 7 6.11 -13.38 -11.53
CA LEU A 7 5.92 -12.46 -10.42
C LEU A 7 6.21 -13.14 -9.08
N LEU A 8 5.68 -14.36 -8.88
CA LEU A 8 5.94 -15.15 -7.68
C LEU A 8 7.43 -15.38 -7.46
N LYS A 9 8.15 -15.77 -8.53
CA LYS A 9 9.61 -15.96 -8.47
C LYS A 9 10.34 -14.67 -8.07
N GLN A 10 10.05 -13.55 -8.72
CA GLN A 10 10.74 -12.29 -8.40
C GLN A 10 10.37 -11.72 -7.02
N ILE A 11 9.16 -11.99 -6.52
CA ILE A 11 8.80 -11.65 -5.14
C ILE A 11 9.57 -12.52 -4.15
N GLN A 12 9.78 -13.80 -4.46
CA GLN A 12 10.60 -14.69 -3.63
C GLN A 12 12.07 -14.23 -3.60
N GLU A 13 12.64 -13.91 -4.76
CA GLU A 13 13.98 -13.32 -4.87
C GLU A 13 14.09 -12.01 -4.06
N LEU A 14 13.09 -11.12 -4.17
CA LEU A 14 13.05 -9.89 -3.38
C LEU A 14 13.07 -10.15 -1.86
N LYS A 15 12.33 -11.18 -1.39
CA LYS A 15 12.32 -11.56 0.03
C LYS A 15 13.67 -12.09 0.49
N GLU A 16 14.34 -12.88 -0.35
CA GLU A 16 15.67 -13.43 -0.05
C GLU A 16 16.74 -12.33 0.00
N GLU A 17 16.72 -11.43 -0.98
CA GLU A 17 17.61 -10.24 -1.05
C GLU A 17 17.43 -9.29 0.14
N ASN A 18 16.26 -9.28 0.76
CA ASN A 18 15.90 -8.37 1.85
C ASN A 18 15.48 -9.12 3.13
N SER A 19 16.10 -10.28 3.39
CA SER A 19 15.75 -11.17 4.51
C SER A 19 15.83 -10.50 5.89
N GLU A 20 16.67 -9.46 6.05
CA GLU A 20 16.80 -8.68 7.28
C GLU A 20 15.71 -7.59 7.45
N GLN A 21 14.90 -7.33 6.42
CA GLN A 21 13.84 -6.33 6.46
C GLN A 21 12.46 -6.97 6.53
N SER A 22 11.58 -6.36 7.34
CA SER A 22 10.19 -6.80 7.40
C SER A 22 9.42 -6.33 6.16
N LEU A 23 9.05 -7.29 5.32
CA LEU A 23 8.18 -7.08 4.17
C LEU A 23 6.73 -7.35 4.54
N ILE A 24 5.82 -6.49 4.11
CA ILE A 24 4.40 -6.79 4.17
C ILE A 24 4.11 -8.02 3.29
N PRO A 25 3.18 -8.91 3.69
CA PRO A 25 2.76 -10.04 2.86
C PRO A 25 2.35 -9.59 1.46
N ILE A 26 2.92 -10.23 0.44
CA ILE A 26 2.60 -9.99 -0.98
C ILE A 26 1.97 -11.25 -1.56
N HIS A 27 0.79 -11.11 -2.15
CA HIS A 27 0.06 -12.19 -2.80
C HIS A 27 -0.05 -11.93 -4.30
N VAL A 28 0.22 -12.95 -5.11
CA VAL A 28 0.00 -12.89 -6.58
C VAL A 28 -1.14 -13.83 -6.93
N LEU A 29 -2.28 -13.26 -7.33
CA LEU A 29 -3.41 -14.04 -7.80
C LEU A 29 -3.16 -14.52 -9.24
N LYS A 30 -3.86 -15.58 -9.66
CA LYS A 30 -3.80 -15.97 -11.08
C LYS A 30 -4.33 -14.85 -11.97
N PRO A 31 -3.98 -14.82 -13.26
CA PRO A 31 -4.51 -13.83 -14.17
C PRO A 31 -6.05 -13.87 -14.22
N ALA A 32 -6.67 -12.71 -14.37
CA ALA A 32 -8.06 -12.56 -14.79
C ALA A 32 -8.11 -12.17 -16.27
N GLN A 33 -9.14 -12.60 -16.99
CA GLN A 33 -9.39 -12.24 -18.37
C GLN A 33 -10.60 -11.30 -18.47
N GLU A 34 -10.49 -10.19 -19.23
CA GLU A 34 -11.60 -9.25 -19.45
C GLU A 34 -12.81 -9.94 -20.12
N HIS A 35 -12.57 -10.88 -21.04
CA HIS A 35 -13.63 -11.51 -21.84
C HIS A 35 -14.18 -12.81 -21.23
N VAL A 36 -13.80 -13.14 -20.00
CA VAL A 36 -14.35 -14.31 -19.30
C VAL A 36 -15.21 -13.80 -18.14
N ASP A 37 -16.52 -14.03 -18.27
CA ASP A 37 -17.53 -13.53 -17.34
C ASP A 37 -17.21 -13.92 -15.89
N GLY A 38 -17.18 -12.92 -15.01
CA GLY A 38 -17.03 -13.09 -13.56
C GLY A 38 -15.60 -13.34 -13.06
N GLU A 39 -14.62 -13.57 -13.94
CA GLU A 39 -13.24 -13.84 -13.49
C GLU A 39 -12.63 -12.65 -12.75
N LEU A 40 -12.83 -11.43 -13.27
CA LEU A 40 -12.33 -10.22 -12.63
C LEU A 40 -12.94 -10.04 -11.24
N GLU A 41 -14.25 -10.14 -11.13
CA GLU A 41 -15.00 -10.02 -9.89
C GLU A 41 -14.54 -11.06 -8.86
N GLU A 42 -14.37 -12.31 -9.30
CA GLU A 42 -13.83 -13.38 -8.45
C GLU A 42 -12.46 -13.00 -7.89
N ARG A 43 -11.56 -12.46 -8.72
CA ARG A 43 -10.20 -12.09 -8.26
C ARG A 43 -10.22 -10.89 -7.33
N LEU A 44 -11.08 -9.91 -7.56
CA LEU A 44 -11.24 -8.76 -6.68
C LEU A 44 -11.85 -9.17 -5.33
N VAL A 45 -12.86 -10.05 -5.32
CA VAL A 45 -13.44 -10.62 -4.09
C VAL A 45 -12.37 -11.41 -3.33
N LYS A 46 -11.59 -12.24 -4.04
CA LYS A 46 -10.48 -13.00 -3.47
C LYS A 46 -9.43 -12.09 -2.84
N ALA A 47 -9.02 -11.04 -3.54
CA ALA A 47 -8.07 -10.05 -3.04
C ALA A 47 -8.55 -9.40 -1.73
N LYS A 48 -9.86 -9.15 -1.62
CA LYS A 48 -10.48 -8.56 -0.43
C LYS A 48 -10.53 -9.53 0.76
N ASN A 49 -10.88 -10.79 0.53
CA ASN A 49 -11.36 -11.69 1.59
C ASN A 49 -10.36 -12.80 1.98
N ASP A 50 -9.46 -13.23 1.10
CA ASP A 50 -8.64 -14.44 1.34
C ASP A 50 -7.49 -14.23 2.34
N SER A 51 -7.18 -12.98 2.68
CA SER A 51 -6.18 -12.65 3.66
C SER A 51 -6.56 -11.40 4.45
N SER A 52 -6.10 -11.35 5.70
CA SER A 52 -6.35 -10.23 6.63
C SER A 52 -5.05 -9.47 6.93
N GLY A 53 -5.19 -8.30 7.53
CA GLY A 53 -4.06 -7.45 7.90
C GLY A 53 -3.47 -6.67 6.73
N GLN A 54 -2.35 -5.99 7.01
CA GLN A 54 -1.62 -5.21 6.04
C GLN A 54 -0.98 -6.15 5.01
N ARG A 55 -1.19 -5.88 3.72
CA ARG A 55 -0.74 -6.75 2.63
C ARG A 55 -0.80 -6.05 1.28
N ILE A 56 -0.07 -6.60 0.31
CA ILE A 56 -0.19 -6.27 -1.11
C ILE A 56 -0.81 -7.45 -1.84
N VAL A 57 -1.71 -7.16 -2.78
CA VAL A 57 -2.24 -8.12 -3.74
C VAL A 57 -1.96 -7.62 -5.16
N LEU A 58 -1.38 -8.50 -5.97
CA LEU A 58 -1.15 -8.29 -7.39
C LEU A 58 -2.09 -9.19 -8.21
N ILE A 59 -2.79 -8.60 -9.17
CA ILE A 59 -3.69 -9.31 -10.08
C ILE A 59 -3.24 -9.00 -11.50
N PRO A 60 -2.58 -9.94 -12.20
CA PRO A 60 -2.40 -9.82 -13.63
C PRO A 60 -3.75 -9.80 -14.34
N TYR A 61 -3.92 -8.91 -15.32
CA TYR A 61 -5.19 -8.74 -16.01
C TYR A 61 -5.00 -8.68 -17.51
N ASN A 62 -5.63 -9.57 -18.25
CA ASN A 62 -5.53 -9.63 -19.71
C ASN A 62 -6.74 -8.93 -20.33
N LEU A 63 -6.50 -7.83 -21.04
CA LEU A 63 -7.54 -7.09 -21.79
C LEU A 63 -7.88 -7.75 -23.13
N GLY A 64 -7.29 -8.90 -23.46
CA GLY A 64 -7.43 -9.58 -24.75
C GLY A 64 -6.27 -9.27 -25.69
N ASN A 65 -6.17 -10.02 -26.80
CA ASN A 65 -5.15 -9.83 -27.84
C ASN A 65 -3.70 -9.71 -27.33
N PHE A 66 -3.34 -10.49 -26.30
CA PHE A 66 -2.02 -10.45 -25.63
C PHE A 66 -1.70 -9.12 -24.92
N HIS A 67 -2.69 -8.25 -24.70
CA HIS A 67 -2.54 -7.02 -23.93
C HIS A 67 -2.62 -7.32 -22.43
N LEU A 68 -1.46 -7.62 -21.85
CA LEU A 68 -1.32 -7.86 -20.43
C LEU A 68 -1.15 -6.55 -19.66
N THR A 69 -2.03 -6.35 -18.69
CA THR A 69 -2.08 -5.24 -17.73
C THR A 69 -2.02 -5.80 -16.30
N GLY A 70 -2.01 -4.93 -15.30
CA GLY A 70 -1.91 -5.35 -13.91
C GLY A 70 -2.70 -4.46 -12.97
N ILE A 71 -3.21 -5.06 -11.91
CA ILE A 71 -3.85 -4.38 -10.79
C ILE A 71 -2.98 -4.60 -9.57
N TYR A 72 -2.61 -3.50 -8.92
CA TYR A 72 -1.93 -3.47 -7.63
C TYR A 72 -2.92 -2.98 -6.58
N ILE A 73 -3.00 -3.66 -5.42
CA ILE A 73 -3.80 -3.22 -4.28
C ILE A 73 -2.98 -3.38 -3.00
N LYS A 74 -2.84 -2.31 -2.23
CA LYS A 74 -2.29 -2.31 -0.87
C LYS A 74 -3.41 -2.12 0.13
N PHE A 75 -3.44 -2.97 1.14
CA PHE A 75 -4.40 -2.92 2.22
C PHE A 75 -3.74 -2.48 3.53
N GLN A 76 -4.49 -1.73 4.33
CA GLN A 76 -4.15 -1.43 5.71
C GLN A 76 -4.51 -2.61 6.63
N THR A 77 -4.05 -2.56 7.88
CA THR A 77 -4.33 -3.59 8.90
C THR A 77 -5.83 -3.81 9.14
N ASN A 78 -6.66 -2.77 9.00
CA ASN A 78 -8.12 -2.86 9.14
C ASN A 78 -8.82 -3.45 7.89
N GLY A 79 -8.07 -3.87 6.86
CA GLY A 79 -8.61 -4.42 5.63
C GLY A 79 -9.14 -3.38 4.64
N SER A 80 -9.04 -2.08 4.93
CA SER A 80 -9.36 -1.03 3.97
C SER A 80 -8.24 -0.86 2.93
N VAL A 81 -8.60 -0.38 1.73
CA VAL A 81 -7.64 -0.12 0.65
C VAL A 81 -6.87 1.16 0.98
N GLU A 82 -5.54 1.05 1.07
CA GLU A 82 -4.62 2.18 1.21
C GLU A 82 -4.29 2.79 -0.15
N ARG A 83 -4.05 1.93 -1.13
CA ARG A 83 -3.61 2.30 -2.48
C ARG A 83 -4.07 1.25 -3.47
N ALA A 84 -4.60 1.66 -4.62
CA ALA A 84 -4.92 0.75 -5.71
C ALA A 84 -4.57 1.40 -7.05
N GLU A 85 -3.76 0.70 -7.85
CA GLU A 85 -3.29 1.20 -9.13
C GLU A 85 -3.53 0.20 -10.25
N PHE A 86 -3.99 0.71 -11.39
CA PHE A 86 -4.06 0.01 -12.65
C PHE A 86 -2.85 0.35 -13.51
N ILE A 87 -2.19 -0.67 -14.02
CA ILE A 87 -0.97 -0.58 -14.80
C ILE A 87 -1.30 -0.97 -16.23
N ASN A 88 -1.25 0.00 -17.12
CA ASN A 88 -1.41 -0.21 -18.54
C ASN A 88 -0.22 0.43 -19.28
N PRO A 89 0.77 -0.38 -19.71
CA PRO A 89 1.97 0.15 -20.35
C PRO A 89 1.79 0.45 -21.85
N VAL A 90 0.63 0.15 -22.45
CA VAL A 90 0.39 0.30 -23.89
C VAL A 90 -0.16 1.69 -24.20
N ARG A 91 0.52 2.42 -25.09
CA ARG A 91 0.21 3.82 -25.44
C ARG A 91 -1.17 4.03 -26.06
N GLU A 92 -1.59 3.12 -26.93
CA GLU A 92 -2.83 3.27 -27.70
C GLU A 92 -4.10 3.09 -26.85
N HIS A 93 -3.95 2.50 -25.66
CA HIS A 93 -5.05 2.21 -24.75
C HIS A 93 -4.85 2.99 -23.45
N ASN A 94 -5.14 4.29 -23.48
CA ASN A 94 -5.03 5.12 -22.30
C ASN A 94 -6.32 5.06 -21.49
N GLY A 95 -6.27 4.49 -20.30
CA GLY A 95 -7.40 4.49 -19.37
C GLY A 95 -7.55 3.21 -18.57
N ILE A 96 -8.41 3.29 -17.57
CA ILE A 96 -8.96 2.13 -16.86
C ILE A 96 -10.24 1.75 -17.62
N PRO A 97 -10.41 0.49 -18.05
CA PRO A 97 -11.68 0.04 -18.64
C PRO A 97 -12.86 0.32 -17.70
N ASP A 98 -13.98 0.81 -18.24
CA ASP A 98 -15.15 1.18 -17.44
C ASP A 98 -15.68 0.00 -16.63
N GLN A 99 -15.72 -1.19 -17.23
CA GLN A 99 -16.15 -2.41 -16.55
C GLN A 99 -15.23 -2.74 -15.37
N LEU A 100 -13.90 -2.67 -15.55
CA LEU A 100 -12.94 -2.82 -14.46
C LEU A 100 -13.21 -1.81 -13.33
N GLN A 101 -13.42 -0.54 -13.67
CA GLN A 101 -13.68 0.50 -12.68
C GLN A 101 -14.99 0.25 -11.91
N GLN A 102 -16.05 -0.20 -12.60
CA GLN A 102 -17.35 -0.52 -11.99
C GLN A 102 -17.24 -1.71 -11.04
N SER A 103 -16.61 -2.80 -11.46
CA SER A 103 -16.41 -4.00 -10.63
C SER A 103 -15.54 -3.69 -9.43
N PHE A 104 -14.48 -2.89 -9.61
CA PHE A 104 -13.64 -2.42 -8.51
C PHE A 104 -14.43 -1.59 -7.50
N ASN A 105 -15.19 -0.59 -7.95
CA ASN A 105 -15.98 0.29 -7.06
C ASN A 105 -17.07 -0.48 -6.30
N THR A 106 -17.63 -1.53 -6.91
CA THR A 106 -18.64 -2.39 -6.27
C THR A 106 -18.05 -3.16 -5.09
N ILE A 107 -16.83 -3.67 -5.23
CA ILE A 107 -16.17 -4.52 -4.23
C ILE A 107 -15.44 -3.69 -3.17
N PHE A 108 -14.74 -2.63 -3.58
CA PHE A 108 -13.96 -1.74 -2.74
C PHE A 108 -14.66 -0.38 -2.61
N GLN A 109 -15.76 -0.37 -1.86
CA GLN A 109 -16.53 0.85 -1.61
C GLN A 109 -15.64 1.96 -1.05
N ARG A 110 -15.85 3.19 -1.53
CA ARG A 110 -15.13 4.42 -1.12
C ARG A 110 -13.66 4.51 -1.53
N PHE A 111 -13.17 3.61 -2.39
CA PHE A 111 -11.86 3.75 -3.02
C PHE A 111 -11.99 3.68 -4.54
N HIS A 112 -11.14 4.42 -5.25
CA HIS A 112 -11.09 4.40 -6.71
C HIS A 112 -9.75 3.88 -7.19
N LEU A 113 -9.79 2.98 -8.15
CA LEU A 113 -8.61 2.52 -8.88
C LEU A 113 -7.97 3.70 -9.63
N GLN A 114 -6.66 3.88 -9.48
CA GLN A 114 -5.92 4.97 -10.12
C GLN A 114 -5.07 4.46 -11.28
N LEU A 115 -5.02 5.19 -12.40
CA LEU A 115 -4.16 4.82 -13.51
C LEU A 115 -2.71 5.19 -13.19
N ARG A 116 -1.80 4.20 -13.17
CA ARG A 116 -0.36 4.43 -13.03
C ARG A 116 0.19 5.01 -14.33
N LYS A 117 0.93 6.11 -14.22
CA LYS A 117 1.75 6.63 -15.33
C LYS A 117 2.87 5.64 -15.62
N CYS A 118 2.89 5.10 -16.82
CA CYS A 118 3.94 4.25 -17.35
C CYS A 118 4.70 5.01 -18.45
N GLU A 119 6.01 4.83 -18.55
CA GLU A 119 6.74 5.11 -19.78
C GLU A 119 6.19 4.18 -20.86
N GLN A 120 5.46 4.76 -21.81
CA GLN A 120 4.71 4.02 -22.83
C GLN A 120 5.64 3.63 -23.97
N LEU A 121 6.47 2.62 -23.73
CA LEU A 121 7.60 2.26 -24.59
C LEU A 121 7.29 1.17 -25.63
N GLY A 122 6.03 0.85 -25.93
CA GLY A 122 5.71 0.00 -27.08
C GLY A 122 4.29 -0.53 -27.17
N GLY A 123 4.08 -1.44 -28.13
CA GLY A 123 2.80 -2.08 -28.42
C GLY A 123 2.51 -3.31 -27.55
N GLN A 124 1.37 -3.95 -27.81
CA GLN A 124 0.82 -5.07 -27.02
C GLN A 124 1.81 -6.22 -26.77
N ASN A 125 2.73 -6.50 -27.69
CA ASN A 125 3.69 -7.61 -27.62
C ASN A 125 4.68 -7.53 -26.44
N ILE A 126 4.95 -6.32 -25.90
CA ILE A 126 5.84 -6.14 -24.74
C ILE A 126 5.09 -5.83 -23.45
N SER A 127 3.74 -5.77 -23.52
CA SER A 127 2.87 -5.38 -22.40
C SER A 127 3.10 -6.27 -21.17
N GLY A 128 3.24 -7.58 -21.35
CA GLY A 128 3.50 -8.51 -20.24
C GLY A 128 4.81 -8.24 -19.50
N TYR A 129 5.89 -7.95 -20.23
CA TYR A 129 7.18 -7.61 -19.62
C TYR A 129 7.09 -6.27 -18.86
N LEU A 130 6.51 -5.25 -19.48
CA LEU A 130 6.38 -3.92 -18.88
C LEU A 130 5.46 -3.93 -17.66
N THR A 131 4.30 -4.58 -17.77
CA THR A 131 3.36 -4.75 -16.65
C THR A 131 4.03 -5.39 -15.45
N LYS A 132 4.81 -6.46 -15.67
CA LYS A 132 5.61 -7.10 -14.63
C LYS A 132 6.62 -6.14 -13.99
N LYS A 133 7.36 -5.40 -14.81
CA LYS A 133 8.33 -4.38 -14.35
C LYS A 133 7.66 -3.34 -13.45
N TYR A 134 6.51 -2.81 -13.85
CA TYR A 134 5.79 -1.78 -13.07
C TYR A 134 5.16 -2.33 -11.79
N LEU A 135 4.58 -3.53 -11.82
CA LEU A 135 4.05 -4.19 -10.62
C LEU A 135 5.15 -4.38 -9.58
N LEU A 136 6.32 -4.87 -9.99
CA LEU A 136 7.45 -5.06 -9.09
C LEU A 136 8.05 -3.75 -8.59
N ALA A 137 8.07 -2.70 -9.42
CA ALA A 137 8.49 -1.38 -8.98
C ALA A 137 7.58 -0.85 -7.86
N LEU A 138 6.25 -1.00 -7.99
CA LEU A 138 5.30 -0.62 -6.94
C LEU A 138 5.50 -1.43 -5.65
N VAL A 139 5.75 -2.74 -5.77
CA VAL A 139 6.08 -3.58 -4.62
C VAL A 139 7.34 -3.04 -3.93
N LYS A 140 8.43 -2.82 -4.67
CA LYS A 140 9.68 -2.29 -4.12
C LYS A 140 9.50 -0.91 -3.47
N GLU A 141 8.61 -0.07 -4.00
CA GLU A 141 8.29 1.26 -3.48
C GLU A 141 7.54 1.20 -2.13
N THR A 142 6.77 0.13 -1.85
CA THR A 142 5.73 0.15 -0.81
C THR A 142 5.69 -1.04 0.14
N ALA A 143 6.48 -2.10 -0.13
CA ALA A 143 6.38 -3.37 0.60
C ALA A 143 7.16 -3.39 1.91
N PHE A 144 8.09 -2.46 2.10
CA PHE A 144 8.90 -2.41 3.32
C PHE A 144 8.15 -1.71 4.44
N ILE A 145 8.06 -2.36 5.59
CA ILE A 145 7.54 -1.75 6.80
C ILE A 145 8.60 -0.75 7.27
N THR A 146 8.33 0.53 7.09
CA THR A 146 9.16 1.56 7.72
C THR A 146 8.74 1.64 9.19
N ASP A 147 9.63 1.28 10.10
CA ASP A 147 9.52 1.59 11.54
C ASP A 147 9.56 3.11 11.73
N LEU A 148 8.49 3.78 11.34
CA LEU A 148 8.16 5.10 11.83
C LEU A 148 7.26 4.89 13.05
N SER A 149 7.81 4.22 14.06
CA SER A 149 7.39 4.55 15.41
C SER A 149 7.64 6.05 15.55
N PRO A 150 6.64 6.89 15.85
CA PRO A 150 6.97 8.18 16.40
C PRO A 150 7.73 7.86 17.68
N THR A 151 9.04 8.08 17.68
CA THR A 151 9.79 8.21 18.91
C THR A 151 9.12 9.37 19.63
N MET A 152 8.15 9.07 20.47
CA MET A 152 7.72 9.96 21.52
C MET A 152 8.96 10.07 22.41
N THR A 153 9.84 11.01 22.10
CA THR A 153 10.77 11.53 23.08
C THR A 153 9.89 11.97 24.24
N ASN A 154 9.95 11.19 25.32
CA ASN A 154 9.36 11.53 26.60
C ASN A 154 10.10 12.78 27.15
N GLU A 155 9.92 13.93 26.53
CA GLU A 155 10.34 15.22 27.06
C GLU A 155 9.18 15.92 27.80
N THR A 156 7.98 15.33 27.80
CA THR A 156 6.82 15.91 28.49
C THR A 156 6.77 15.60 30.00
N THR A 157 7.65 14.76 30.55
CA THR A 157 7.64 14.48 32.01
C THR A 157 8.58 15.38 32.83
N GLN A 158 9.39 16.24 32.20
CA GLN A 158 10.28 17.17 32.94
C GLN A 158 9.73 18.60 33.08
N LEU A 159 8.71 18.97 32.32
CA LEU A 159 8.10 20.31 32.42
C LEU A 159 7.07 20.42 33.54
N THR A 160 6.41 19.32 33.92
CA THR A 160 5.42 19.31 35.01
C THR A 160 6.06 19.39 36.39
N ASN A 161 7.24 18.78 36.58
CA ASN A 161 7.93 18.81 37.89
C ASN A 161 8.61 20.15 38.20
N ARG A 162 8.92 20.98 37.19
CA ARG A 162 9.51 22.32 37.42
C ARG A 162 8.47 23.37 37.80
N GLN A 163 7.23 23.24 37.34
CA GLN A 163 6.17 24.19 37.70
C GLN A 163 5.66 23.97 39.14
N GLU A 164 5.61 22.72 39.62
CA GLU A 164 5.18 22.43 41.01
C GLU A 164 6.23 22.86 42.06
N GLU A 165 7.52 22.86 41.74
CA GLU A 165 8.57 23.35 42.65
C GLU A 165 8.63 24.88 42.74
N GLU A 166 8.30 25.62 41.67
CA GLU A 166 8.25 27.09 41.69
C GLU A 166 7.01 27.64 42.42
N GLU A 167 5.86 26.96 42.34
CA GLU A 167 4.66 27.35 43.09
C GLU A 167 4.79 27.08 44.61
N GLN A 168 5.47 26.00 45.00
CA GLN A 168 5.70 25.70 46.43
C GLN A 168 6.74 26.65 47.07
N GLN A 169 7.72 27.16 46.31
CA GLN A 169 8.68 28.15 46.84
C GLN A 169 8.10 29.57 46.92
N GLN A 170 7.10 29.93 46.10
CA GLN A 170 6.43 31.22 46.22
C GLN A 170 5.44 31.27 47.39
N GLN A 171 4.79 30.16 47.74
CA GLN A 171 3.85 30.12 48.88
C GLN A 171 4.54 30.15 50.25
N GLN A 172 5.79 29.69 50.39
CA GLN A 172 6.53 29.79 51.65
C GLN A 172 7.09 31.19 51.97
N ASN A 173 7.09 32.13 51.00
CA ASN A 173 7.58 33.49 51.23
C ASN A 173 6.48 34.49 51.65
N ILE A 174 5.22 34.08 51.66
CA ILE A 174 4.08 34.97 51.97
C ILE A 174 3.71 34.92 53.48
N ASP A 175 4.08 33.85 54.19
CA ASP A 175 3.75 33.65 55.62
C ASP A 175 4.88 34.00 56.59
N ARG A 176 5.76 34.95 56.26
CA ARG A 176 6.66 35.54 57.28
C ARG A 176 5.94 36.68 58.00
N PRO A 177 5.63 36.55 59.31
CA PRO A 177 5.05 37.65 60.05
C PRO A 177 6.09 38.77 60.21
N LEU A 178 5.74 39.96 59.71
CA LEU A 178 6.37 41.21 60.07
C LEU A 178 6.09 41.49 61.55
N TYR A 179 7.03 41.13 62.42
CA TYR A 179 7.15 41.76 63.73
C TYR A 179 8.45 42.54 63.78
N SER A 180 8.29 43.85 63.59
CA SER A 180 9.20 44.90 64.01
C SER A 180 9.09 45.09 65.53
N GLN A 181 10.20 44.95 66.25
CA GLN A 181 10.89 45.97 67.07
C GLN A 181 11.92 45.30 68.00
#